data_AF-A0A958CQL0-F1
#
_entry.id   AF-A0A958CQL0-F1
#
_cell.length_a   1.000
_cell.length_b   1.000
_cell.length_c   1.000
_cell.angle_alpha   90.00
_cell.angle_beta   90.00
_cell.angle_gamma   90.00
#
_symmetry.space_group_name_H-M   'P 1'
#
loop_
_entity.id
_entity.type
_entity.pdbx_description
1 polymer ?
#
loop_
_entity_poly.entity_id
_entity_poly.type
_entity_poly.pdbx_seq_one_letter_code
_entity_poly.pdbx_strand_id
1 'polypeptide(L)'
;MTNPEPISIWQPGVVDGRAVFQRPGLHPFGDHYADRLQLNPKRPGDPARICFFGESAAAGYLLAPHVTPAKALQAHLRHLLPEDTPDVIDLARTNERLASLVETVKRSFQLSPDLLIIYAGNNWNLLETPELSPYFPSERGKQQMAEALLAGGLDALAELALRERLARAWRALSEIAAVARANSTPVVLVVPEVNLADWETLQPAPWLPGDGLERWYALLEDAQRSLHGGHYAAASGAALAMLDLDDGVSPTPYRLLAQARAGQGDWPAARAAAEAEVVSGHYPTMCFLGAPQAS
;
A
#
# COMPACT_ATOMS: atom_id res chain seq x y z
N MET A 1 15.46 35.02 -0.75
CA MET A 1 15.58 33.56 -0.62
C MET A 1 14.74 33.17 0.57
N THR A 2 13.71 32.35 0.37
CA THR A 2 12.92 31.79 1.48
C THR A 2 13.85 30.99 2.39
N ASN A 3 13.65 31.10 3.70
CA ASN A 3 14.42 30.30 4.66
C ASN A 3 14.17 28.80 4.38
N PRO A 4 15.20 27.95 4.46
CA PRO A 4 15.03 26.52 4.22
C PRO A 4 14.10 25.91 5.27
N GLU A 5 13.23 25.00 4.83
CA GLU A 5 12.21 24.35 5.64
C GLU A 5 12.55 22.86 5.88
N PRO A 6 12.16 22.26 7.02
CA PRO A 6 12.43 20.85 7.29
C PRO A 6 11.82 19.91 6.26
N ILE A 7 12.61 18.97 5.76
CA ILE A 7 12.16 17.92 4.83
C ILE A 7 11.97 16.64 5.62
N SER A 8 10.72 16.26 5.88
CA SER A 8 10.41 15.17 6.81
C SER A 8 11.18 15.41 8.14
N ILE A 9 12.07 14.50 8.52
CA ILE A 9 12.83 14.59 9.77
C ILE A 9 14.15 15.33 9.64
N TRP A 10 14.52 15.74 8.43
CA TRP A 10 15.75 16.48 8.16
C TRP A 10 15.56 17.98 8.43
N GLN A 11 16.30 18.49 9.41
CA GLN A 11 16.22 19.89 9.84
C GLN A 11 17.22 20.75 9.07
N PRO A 12 16.83 21.97 8.64
CA PRO A 12 17.76 22.89 8.01
C PRO A 12 18.87 23.29 9.00
N GLY A 13 20.11 23.33 8.52
CA GLY A 13 21.27 23.68 9.32
C GLY A 13 22.41 24.24 8.49
N VAL A 14 23.49 24.60 9.17
CA VAL A 14 24.72 25.10 8.55
C VAL A 14 25.90 24.30 9.09
N VAL A 15 26.66 23.67 8.20
CA VAL A 15 27.91 22.96 8.51
C VAL A 15 29.01 23.55 7.64
N ASP A 16 30.11 23.99 8.27
CA ASP A 16 31.23 24.65 7.59
C ASP A 16 30.81 25.81 6.67
N GLY A 17 29.85 26.62 7.15
CA GLY A 17 29.29 27.75 6.41
C GLY A 17 28.38 27.38 5.24
N ARG A 18 28.01 26.10 5.08
CA ARG A 18 27.16 25.60 3.99
C ARG A 18 25.81 25.17 4.51
N ALA A 19 24.76 25.51 3.76
CA ALA A 19 23.40 25.03 4.02
C ALA A 19 23.33 23.51 3.82
N VAL A 20 22.78 22.81 4.80
CA VAL A 20 22.61 21.36 4.83
C VAL A 20 21.28 21.01 5.48
N PHE A 21 20.80 19.79 5.29
CA PHE A 21 19.71 19.25 6.08
C PHE A 21 20.22 18.09 6.95
N GLN A 22 20.11 18.24 8.26
CA GLN A 22 20.66 17.30 9.23
C GLN A 22 19.58 16.41 9.82
N ARG A 23 19.88 15.12 9.92
CA ARG A 23 19.07 14.19 10.68
C ARG A 23 19.25 14.49 12.19
N PRO A 24 18.17 14.62 12.96
CA PRO A 24 18.23 14.69 14.42
C PRO A 24 18.97 13.49 15.01
N GLY A 25 19.48 13.66 16.22
CA GLY A 25 20.07 12.57 17.00
C GLY A 25 19.07 11.44 17.27
N LEU A 26 19.57 10.26 17.64
CA LEU A 26 18.74 9.12 17.99
C LEU A 26 17.88 9.47 19.22
N HIS A 27 16.56 9.32 19.08
CA HIS A 27 15.61 9.40 20.18
C HIS A 27 14.93 8.03 20.38
N PRO A 28 14.40 7.73 21.59
CA PRO A 28 13.73 6.44 21.87
C PRO A 28 12.54 6.12 20.95
N PHE A 29 11.97 7.16 20.33
CA PHE A 29 10.90 7.07 19.33
C PHE A 29 11.32 7.69 17.98
N GLY A 30 12.63 7.92 17.82
CA GLY A 30 13.19 8.64 16.68
C GLY A 30 13.25 7.81 15.41
N ASP A 31 13.38 8.52 14.30
CA ASP A 31 13.24 7.99 12.95
C ASP A 31 14.42 7.10 12.53
N HIS A 32 14.27 5.79 12.73
CA HIS A 32 15.26 4.76 12.42
C HIS A 32 15.34 4.37 10.93
N TYR A 33 14.59 5.04 10.05
CA TYR A 33 14.42 4.62 8.66
C TYR A 33 15.43 5.22 7.67
N ALA A 34 16.44 5.98 8.13
CA ALA A 34 17.49 6.47 7.24
C ALA A 34 18.87 6.45 7.91
N ASP A 35 19.86 5.85 7.23
CA ASP A 35 21.25 5.82 7.71
C ASP A 35 21.99 7.14 7.49
N ARG A 36 21.56 7.93 6.49
CA ARG A 36 22.23 9.16 6.08
C ARG A 36 22.00 10.26 7.12
N LEU A 37 23.09 10.79 7.68
CA LEU A 37 23.07 11.85 8.70
C LEU A 37 22.81 13.25 8.14
N GLN A 38 23.12 13.46 6.86
CA GLN A 38 23.09 14.77 6.24
C GLN A 38 22.70 14.68 4.77
N LEU A 39 21.86 15.63 4.32
CA LEU A 39 21.58 15.89 2.92
C LEU A 39 22.19 17.23 2.52
N ASN A 40 22.85 17.24 1.38
CA ASN A 40 23.43 18.45 0.82
C ASN A 40 22.58 18.90 -0.37
N PRO A 41 22.25 20.20 -0.49
CA PRO A 41 21.71 20.74 -1.74
C PRO A 41 22.61 20.39 -2.92
N LYS A 42 22.01 20.11 -4.08
CA LYS A 42 22.74 19.76 -5.29
C LYS A 42 23.57 20.95 -5.78
N ARG A 43 24.76 20.69 -6.32
CA ARG A 43 25.64 21.68 -6.96
C ARG A 43 25.70 21.48 -8.47
N PRO A 44 26.08 22.52 -9.23
CA PRO A 44 26.40 22.35 -10.64
C PRO A 44 27.48 21.27 -10.83
N GLY A 45 27.18 20.28 -11.69
CA GLY A 45 28.06 19.14 -11.96
C GLY A 45 27.87 17.94 -11.04
N ASP A 46 27.03 18.02 -10.00
CA ASP A 46 26.62 16.83 -9.25
C ASP A 46 25.77 15.89 -10.13
N PRO A 47 25.87 14.56 -9.92
CA PRO A 47 25.08 13.59 -10.68
C PRO A 47 23.57 13.82 -10.50
N ALA A 48 22.77 13.20 -11.37
CA ALA A 48 21.31 13.24 -11.22
C ALA A 48 20.87 12.80 -9.82
N ARG A 49 19.83 13.42 -9.28
CA ARG A 49 19.29 13.15 -7.95
C ARG A 49 17.89 12.58 -8.06
N ILE A 50 17.71 11.43 -7.44
CA ILE A 50 16.41 10.77 -7.35
C ILE A 50 15.92 10.91 -5.91
N CYS A 51 14.81 11.61 -5.70
CA CYS A 51 14.15 11.60 -4.40
C CYS A 51 13.13 10.45 -4.38
N PHE A 52 13.32 9.50 -3.48
CA PHE A 52 12.51 8.30 -3.33
C PHE A 52 11.60 8.44 -2.12
N PHE A 53 10.30 8.40 -2.33
CA PHE A 53 9.27 8.57 -1.31
C PHE A 53 8.45 7.30 -1.16
N GLY A 54 7.79 7.15 -0.02
CA GLY A 54 6.81 6.12 0.16
C GLY A 54 6.53 5.78 1.60
N GLU A 55 5.72 4.74 1.77
CA GLU A 55 5.22 4.25 3.06
C GLU A 55 6.15 3.20 3.69
N SER A 56 5.63 2.38 4.61
CA SER A 56 6.38 1.33 5.30
C SER A 56 7.10 0.36 4.36
N ALA A 57 6.44 -0.12 3.30
CA ALA A 57 7.07 -1.03 2.32
C ALA A 57 8.25 -0.34 1.60
N ALA A 58 8.08 0.92 1.22
CA ALA A 58 9.10 1.74 0.58
C ALA A 58 10.28 2.05 1.53
N ALA A 59 10.00 2.19 2.83
CA ALA A 59 10.99 2.37 3.88
C ALA A 59 11.72 1.05 4.25
N GLY A 60 11.39 -0.07 3.62
CA GLY A 60 11.97 -1.37 3.89
C GLY A 60 11.50 -1.98 5.22
N TYR A 61 10.24 -1.78 5.62
CA TYR A 61 9.68 -2.38 6.84
C TYR A 61 10.02 -3.89 6.93
N LEU A 62 10.43 -4.34 8.12
CA LEU A 62 11.03 -5.65 8.43
C LEU A 62 12.46 -5.91 7.94
N LEU A 63 12.98 -5.15 6.98
CA LEU A 63 14.32 -5.34 6.39
C LEU A 63 15.28 -4.17 6.66
N ALA A 64 14.74 -3.01 7.03
CA ALA A 64 15.49 -1.83 7.41
C ALA A 64 16.23 -2.06 8.74
N PRO A 65 17.42 -1.46 8.93
CA PRO A 65 18.09 -0.57 7.98
C PRO A 65 18.83 -1.32 6.88
N HIS A 66 18.98 -2.65 6.91
CA HIS A 66 19.91 -3.36 6.02
C HIS A 66 19.53 -3.31 4.54
N VAL A 67 18.25 -3.48 4.21
CA VAL A 67 17.74 -3.44 2.84
C VAL A 67 16.53 -2.51 2.77
N THR A 68 16.59 -1.52 1.88
CA THR A 68 15.44 -0.70 1.48
C THR A 68 15.33 -0.69 -0.04
N PRO A 69 14.13 -0.53 -0.62
CA PRO A 69 13.96 -0.30 -2.06
C PRO A 69 14.86 0.79 -2.64
N ALA A 70 15.07 1.90 -1.91
CA ALA A 70 15.99 2.95 -2.34
C ALA A 70 17.45 2.49 -2.38
N LYS A 71 17.90 1.68 -1.41
CA LYS A 71 19.24 1.06 -1.42
C LYS A 71 19.42 0.07 -2.57
N ALA A 72 18.40 -0.75 -2.83
CA ALA A 72 18.41 -1.68 -3.96
C ALA A 72 18.51 -0.91 -5.29
N LEU A 73 17.68 0.13 -5.47
CA LEU A 73 17.74 1.01 -6.63
C LEU A 73 19.13 1.65 -6.80
N GLN A 74 19.69 2.21 -5.72
CA GLN A 74 21.03 2.81 -5.73
C GLN A 74 22.11 1.79 -6.16
N ALA A 75 22.02 0.55 -5.68
CA ALA A 75 22.96 -0.52 -6.05
C ALA A 75 22.83 -0.91 -7.53
N HIS A 76 21.61 -1.04 -8.05
CA HIS A 76 21.37 -1.30 -9.48
C HIS A 76 21.88 -0.16 -10.36
N LEU A 77 21.62 1.09 -9.99
CA LEU A 77 22.10 2.26 -10.74
C LEU A 77 23.63 2.37 -10.75
N ARG A 78 24.31 2.06 -9.63
CA ARG A 78 25.79 2.00 -9.59
C ARG A 78 26.35 0.95 -10.55
N HIS A 79 25.67 -0.17 -10.68
CA HIS A 79 26.08 -1.24 -11.58
C HIS A 79 25.87 -0.86 -13.05
N LEU A 80 24.74 -0.22 -13.37
CA LEU A 80 24.37 0.12 -14.76
C LEU A 80 25.00 1.42 -15.27
N LEU A 81 25.25 2.39 -14.39
CA LEU A 81 25.71 3.75 -14.70
C LEU A 81 26.89 4.16 -13.79
N PRO A 82 28.05 3.48 -13.84
CA PRO A 82 29.13 3.70 -12.87
C PRO A 82 29.75 5.11 -12.92
N GLU A 83 29.86 5.72 -14.10
CA GLU A 83 30.49 7.04 -14.29
C GLU A 83 29.56 8.22 -14.00
N ASP A 84 28.25 8.00 -14.02
CA ASP A 84 27.22 9.04 -13.77
C ASP A 84 26.09 8.47 -12.91
N THR A 85 26.48 7.82 -11.81
CA THR A 85 25.53 7.17 -10.90
C THR A 85 24.64 8.23 -10.24
N PRO A 86 23.31 8.17 -10.41
CA PRO A 86 22.42 9.06 -9.70
C PRO A 86 22.48 8.87 -8.17
N ASP A 87 22.41 9.96 -7.42
CA ASP A 87 22.29 9.97 -5.96
C ASP A 87 20.83 9.74 -5.56
N VAL A 88 20.54 8.57 -4.99
CA VAL A 88 19.21 8.23 -4.47
C VAL A 88 19.09 8.73 -3.04
N ILE A 89 18.17 9.67 -2.82
CA ILE A 89 17.77 10.17 -1.51
C ILE A 89 16.54 9.41 -1.04
N ASP A 90 16.72 8.54 -0.05
CA ASP A 90 15.61 7.85 0.61
C ASP A 90 14.90 8.80 1.57
N LEU A 91 13.67 9.18 1.21
CA LEU A 91 12.74 10.00 1.99
C LEU A 91 11.48 9.19 2.38
N ALA A 92 11.49 7.86 2.18
CA ALA A 92 10.38 7.01 2.60
C ALA A 92 10.30 6.91 4.12
N ARG A 93 9.09 6.74 4.65
CA ARG A 93 8.87 6.56 6.09
C ARG A 93 7.67 5.68 6.40
N THR A 94 7.75 5.02 7.55
CA THR A 94 6.64 4.25 8.10
C THR A 94 5.46 5.15 8.45
N ASN A 95 4.23 4.67 8.23
CA ASN A 95 2.99 5.42 8.51
C ASN A 95 2.87 6.76 7.75
N GLU A 96 3.52 6.88 6.58
CA GLU A 96 3.33 8.03 5.70
C GLU A 96 1.87 8.16 5.27
N ARG A 97 1.34 9.39 5.31
CA ARG A 97 -0.01 9.73 4.83
C ARG A 97 0.08 10.60 3.58
N LEU A 98 -0.97 10.60 2.75
CA LEU A 98 -1.01 11.38 1.50
C LEU A 98 -0.75 12.87 1.73
N ALA A 99 -1.37 13.46 2.75
CA ALA A 99 -1.19 14.89 3.04
C ALA A 99 0.27 15.24 3.39
N SER A 100 0.93 14.39 4.16
CA SER A 100 2.32 14.62 4.56
C SER A 100 3.33 14.18 3.50
N LEU A 101 2.97 13.23 2.64
CA LEU A 101 3.70 12.90 1.42
C LEU A 101 3.75 14.11 0.48
N VAL A 102 2.61 14.77 0.23
CA VAL A 102 2.53 16.00 -0.55
C VAL A 102 3.47 17.07 0.00
N GLU A 103 3.44 17.31 1.31
CA GLU A 103 4.32 18.28 1.96
C GLU A 103 5.80 17.90 1.84
N THR A 104 6.13 16.62 2.01
CA THR A 104 7.52 16.15 1.88
C THR A 104 8.02 16.28 0.45
N VAL A 105 7.18 15.96 -0.55
CA VAL A 105 7.50 16.17 -1.97
C VAL A 105 7.76 17.65 -2.25
N LYS A 106 6.88 18.56 -1.83
CA LYS A 106 7.08 20.01 -2.00
C LYS A 106 8.42 20.46 -1.43
N ARG A 107 8.71 20.07 -0.19
CA ARG A 107 9.93 20.50 0.52
C ARG A 107 11.19 19.84 -0.04
N SER A 108 11.08 18.66 -0.65
CA SER A 108 12.20 17.97 -1.28
C SER A 108 12.81 18.75 -2.45
N PHE A 109 12.08 19.69 -3.06
CA PHE A 109 12.62 20.53 -4.14
C PHE A 109 13.79 21.42 -3.71
N GLN A 110 13.97 21.64 -2.40
CA GLN A 110 15.18 22.27 -1.84
C GLN A 110 16.45 21.42 -2.05
N LEU A 111 16.31 20.14 -2.38
CA LEU A 111 17.41 19.24 -2.73
C LEU A 111 17.70 19.20 -4.24
N SER A 112 16.89 19.90 -5.05
CA SER A 112 16.95 19.92 -6.53
C SER A 112 16.92 18.50 -7.15
N PRO A 113 15.81 17.75 -6.96
CA PRO A 113 15.64 16.45 -7.60
C PRO A 113 15.54 16.56 -9.12
N ASP A 114 16.08 15.58 -9.82
CA ASP A 114 15.89 15.39 -11.27
C ASP A 114 14.82 14.33 -11.58
N LEU A 115 14.45 13.52 -10.59
CA LEU A 115 13.38 12.53 -10.66
C LEU A 115 12.75 12.32 -9.27
N LEU A 116 11.42 12.21 -9.23
CA LEU A 116 10.70 11.75 -8.06
C LEU A 116 10.22 10.31 -8.29
N ILE A 117 10.43 9.43 -7.30
CA ILE A 117 9.84 8.09 -7.28
C ILE A 117 8.95 7.99 -6.06
N ILE A 118 7.69 7.64 -6.24
CA ILE A 118 6.71 7.50 -5.16
C ILE A 118 6.27 6.04 -5.12
N TYR A 119 6.68 5.32 -4.09
CA TYR A 119 6.22 3.96 -3.80
C TYR A 119 5.16 4.04 -2.71
N ALA A 120 3.88 4.03 -3.10
CA ALA A 120 2.76 4.21 -2.18
C ALA A 120 1.52 3.44 -2.63
N GLY A 121 0.54 3.28 -1.72
CA GLY A 121 -0.73 2.62 -2.01
C GLY A 121 -1.09 1.51 -1.03
N ASN A 122 -0.10 0.91 -0.36
CA ASN A 122 -0.30 -0.28 0.46
C ASN A 122 -1.03 -0.03 1.79
N ASN A 123 -1.13 1.22 2.27
CA ASN A 123 -1.87 1.55 3.49
C ASN A 123 -3.02 2.55 3.29
N TRP A 124 -3.40 2.91 2.06
CA TRP A 124 -4.35 4.01 1.85
C TRP A 124 -5.71 3.77 2.50
N ASN A 125 -6.20 2.53 2.51
CA ASN A 125 -7.45 2.23 3.21
C ASN A 125 -7.37 2.41 4.74
N LEU A 126 -6.20 2.10 5.32
CA LEU A 126 -5.98 2.20 6.76
C LEU A 126 -5.74 3.65 7.20
N LEU A 127 -4.91 4.38 6.46
CA LEU A 127 -4.39 5.69 6.86
C LEU A 127 -5.20 6.86 6.32
N GLU A 128 -5.82 6.71 5.14
CA GLU A 128 -6.48 7.82 4.45
C GLU A 128 -7.98 7.84 4.62
N THR A 129 -8.62 6.72 4.99
CA THR A 129 -10.06 6.68 5.28
C THR A 129 -10.35 6.08 6.67
N PRO A 130 -9.67 6.52 7.76
CA PRO A 130 -9.86 5.94 9.08
C PRO A 130 -11.29 6.10 9.61
N GLU A 131 -12.01 7.14 9.18
CA GLU A 131 -13.41 7.36 9.55
C GLU A 131 -14.39 6.37 8.93
N LEU A 132 -14.01 5.71 7.83
CA LEU A 132 -14.76 4.61 7.22
C LEU A 132 -14.14 3.25 7.58
N SER A 133 -13.13 3.24 8.44
CA SER A 133 -12.49 2.04 8.92
C SER A 133 -13.17 1.53 10.19
N PRO A 134 -13.34 0.21 10.37
CA PRO A 134 -13.92 -0.35 11.58
C PRO A 134 -13.09 -0.08 12.84
N TYR A 135 -11.81 0.29 12.72
CA TYR A 135 -10.92 0.46 13.88
C TYR A 135 -11.13 1.78 14.65
N PHE A 136 -11.36 2.89 13.95
CA PHE A 136 -11.39 4.22 14.56
C PHE A 136 -12.42 5.19 13.93
N PRO A 137 -13.69 4.80 13.74
CA PRO A 137 -14.62 5.67 13.07
C PRO A 137 -15.03 6.84 13.98
N SER A 138 -14.96 8.07 13.45
CA SER A 138 -15.61 9.23 14.06
C SER A 138 -17.12 9.01 14.16
N GLU A 139 -17.83 9.76 15.01
CA GLU A 139 -19.31 9.63 15.11
C GLU A 139 -20.01 9.82 13.76
N ARG A 140 -19.54 10.79 12.97
CA ARG A 140 -20.00 11.01 11.60
C ARG A 140 -19.69 9.81 10.70
N GLY A 141 -18.49 9.24 10.81
CA GLY A 141 -18.09 8.05 10.06
C GLY A 141 -19.02 6.86 10.34
N LYS A 142 -19.35 6.62 11.62
CA LYS A 142 -20.31 5.58 12.03
C LYS A 142 -21.68 5.78 11.39
N GLN A 143 -22.18 7.02 11.33
CA GLN A 143 -23.47 7.33 10.70
C GLN A 143 -23.42 7.04 9.19
N GLN A 144 -22.37 7.50 8.50
CA GLN A 144 -22.20 7.23 7.07
C GLN A 144 -22.10 5.74 6.75
N MET A 145 -21.39 4.98 7.59
CA MET A 145 -21.31 3.52 7.46
C MET A 145 -22.67 2.86 7.66
N ALA A 146 -23.42 3.25 8.69
CA ALA A 146 -24.75 2.72 8.96
C ALA A 146 -25.73 3.03 7.81
N GLU A 147 -25.70 4.24 7.26
CA GLU A 147 -26.50 4.64 6.10
C GLU A 147 -26.16 3.80 4.86
N ALA A 148 -24.87 3.58 4.58
CA ALA A 148 -24.44 2.73 3.45
C ALA A 148 -24.90 1.28 3.63
N LEU A 149 -24.72 0.71 4.83
CA LEU A 149 -25.17 -0.63 5.16
C LEU A 149 -26.69 -0.80 5.00
N LEU A 150 -27.47 0.19 5.45
CA LEU A 150 -28.93 0.17 5.29
C LEU A 150 -29.37 0.30 3.83
N ALA A 151 -28.61 1.04 3.02
CA ALA A 151 -28.96 1.30 1.62
C ALA A 151 -28.63 0.13 0.68
N GLY A 152 -27.53 -0.58 0.92
CA GLY A 152 -27.06 -1.63 0.01
C GLY A 152 -26.05 -2.59 0.61
N GLY A 153 -26.09 -2.80 1.93
CA GLY A 153 -25.23 -3.75 2.62
C GLY A 153 -23.74 -3.42 2.50
N LEU A 154 -22.93 -4.47 2.41
CA LEU A 154 -21.47 -4.36 2.39
C LEU A 154 -20.94 -3.78 1.08
N ASP A 155 -21.60 -4.03 -0.04
CA ASP A 155 -21.21 -3.47 -1.34
C ASP A 155 -21.29 -1.95 -1.35
N ALA A 156 -22.39 -1.39 -0.82
CA ALA A 156 -22.54 0.06 -0.70
C ALA A 156 -21.49 0.70 0.22
N LEU A 157 -21.08 -0.02 1.27
CA LEU A 157 -20.03 0.42 2.18
C LEU A 157 -18.63 0.36 1.53
N ALA A 158 -18.34 -0.72 0.80
CA ALA A 158 -17.11 -0.87 0.03
C ALA A 158 -16.97 0.23 -1.04
N GLU A 159 -18.05 0.51 -1.77
CA GLU A 159 -18.10 1.58 -2.78
C GLU A 159 -17.88 2.97 -2.14
N LEU A 160 -18.50 3.23 -0.98
CA LEU A 160 -18.27 4.47 -0.23
C LEU A 160 -16.79 4.63 0.16
N ALA A 161 -16.16 3.58 0.69
CA ALA A 161 -14.76 3.59 1.08
C ALA A 161 -13.83 3.78 -0.13
N LEU A 162 -14.08 3.07 -1.23
CA LEU A 162 -13.32 3.20 -2.48
C LEU A 162 -13.40 4.63 -3.02
N ARG A 163 -14.60 5.21 -3.10
CA ARG A 163 -14.81 6.56 -3.59
C ARG A 163 -14.05 7.61 -2.79
N GLU A 164 -14.13 7.55 -1.46
CA GLU A 164 -13.41 8.49 -0.59
C GLU A 164 -11.89 8.34 -0.72
N ARG A 165 -11.40 7.09 -0.79
CA ARG A 165 -9.99 6.77 -0.99
C ARG A 165 -9.47 7.33 -2.31
N LEU A 166 -10.18 7.07 -3.42
CA LEU A 166 -9.82 7.58 -4.74
C LEU A 166 -9.85 9.10 -4.80
N ALA A 167 -10.83 9.75 -4.16
CA ALA A 167 -10.90 11.22 -4.09
C ALA A 167 -9.68 11.82 -3.37
N ARG A 168 -9.21 11.20 -2.28
CA ARG A 168 -8.02 11.64 -1.53
C ARG A 168 -6.74 11.40 -2.31
N ALA A 169 -6.57 10.20 -2.86
CA ALA A 169 -5.44 9.84 -3.70
C ALA A 169 -5.33 10.77 -4.91
N TRP A 170 -6.45 11.00 -5.61
CA TRP A 170 -6.52 11.91 -6.75
C TRP A 170 -6.07 13.33 -6.38
N ARG A 171 -6.56 13.87 -5.25
CA ARG A 171 -6.18 15.21 -4.79
C ARG A 171 -4.68 15.29 -4.52
N ALA A 172 -4.13 14.35 -3.76
CA ALA A 172 -2.72 14.33 -3.39
C ALA A 172 -1.81 14.17 -4.61
N LEU A 173 -2.12 13.22 -5.50
CA LEU A 173 -1.34 12.99 -6.73
C LEU A 173 -1.46 14.18 -7.70
N SER A 174 -2.62 14.82 -7.79
CA SER A 174 -2.80 16.03 -8.60
C SER A 174 -1.92 17.18 -8.10
N GLU A 175 -1.83 17.34 -6.78
CA GLU A 175 -1.00 18.37 -6.15
C GLU A 175 0.49 18.09 -6.34
N ILE A 176 0.93 16.85 -6.10
CA ILE A 176 2.29 16.39 -6.39
C ILE A 176 2.65 16.63 -7.86
N ALA A 177 1.76 16.25 -8.78
CA ALA A 177 1.98 16.44 -10.21
C ALA A 177 2.05 17.93 -10.59
N ALA A 178 1.27 18.80 -9.95
CA ALA A 178 1.33 20.24 -10.17
C ALA A 178 2.68 20.82 -9.72
N VAL A 179 3.15 20.45 -8.53
CA VAL A 179 4.45 20.88 -8.00
C VAL A 179 5.59 20.36 -8.89
N ALA A 180 5.54 19.08 -9.28
CA ALA A 180 6.55 18.48 -10.14
C ALA A 180 6.61 19.14 -11.53
N ARG A 181 5.45 19.43 -12.14
CA ARG A 181 5.37 20.19 -13.41
C ARG A 181 5.94 21.59 -13.28
N ALA A 182 5.64 22.31 -12.20
CA ALA A 182 6.17 23.66 -11.96
C ALA A 182 7.71 23.68 -11.88
N ASN A 183 8.32 22.55 -11.51
CA ASN A 183 9.78 22.38 -11.40
C ASN A 183 10.36 21.52 -12.55
N SER A 184 9.58 21.21 -13.60
CA SER A 184 10.00 20.36 -14.73
C SER A 184 10.62 19.01 -14.32
N THR A 185 10.16 18.43 -13.22
CA THR A 185 10.69 17.18 -12.67
C THR A 185 9.74 16.02 -12.97
N PRO A 186 10.18 14.94 -13.63
CA PRO A 186 9.36 13.75 -13.85
C PRO A 186 9.00 13.04 -12.55
N VAL A 187 7.87 12.34 -12.56
CA VAL A 187 7.38 11.53 -11.43
C VAL A 187 7.12 10.11 -11.91
N VAL A 188 7.64 9.14 -11.18
CA VAL A 188 7.31 7.71 -11.32
C VAL A 188 6.50 7.28 -10.10
N LEU A 189 5.30 6.77 -10.34
CA LEU A 189 4.47 6.15 -9.30
C LEU A 189 4.68 4.63 -9.38
N VAL A 190 5.10 4.04 -8.27
CA VAL A 190 5.21 2.60 -8.06
C VAL A 190 4.03 2.18 -7.20
N VAL A 191 3.10 1.44 -7.80
CA VAL A 191 1.96 0.85 -7.10
C VAL A 191 2.35 -0.60 -6.76
N PRO A 192 2.40 -0.99 -5.48
CA PRO A 192 2.66 -2.37 -5.12
C PRO A 192 1.55 -3.28 -5.67
N GLU A 193 1.96 -4.28 -6.44
CA GLU A 193 1.08 -5.28 -7.05
C GLU A 193 0.77 -6.43 -6.09
N VAL A 194 -0.35 -7.12 -6.30
CA VAL A 194 -0.71 -8.32 -5.55
C VAL A 194 -0.20 -9.56 -6.28
N ASN A 195 0.50 -10.45 -5.58
CA ASN A 195 0.82 -11.76 -6.16
C ASN A 195 -0.43 -12.65 -6.17
N LEU A 196 -1.17 -12.63 -7.29
CA LEU A 196 -2.37 -13.44 -7.50
C LEU A 196 -2.12 -14.96 -7.45
N ALA A 197 -0.89 -15.41 -7.69
CA ALA A 197 -0.57 -16.84 -7.74
C ALA A 197 -0.33 -17.41 -6.34
N ASP A 198 0.48 -16.74 -5.52
CA ASP A 198 1.02 -17.35 -4.29
C ASP A 198 0.64 -16.61 -3.00
N TRP A 199 -0.01 -15.44 -3.07
CA TRP A 199 -0.30 -14.66 -1.85
C TRP A 199 -1.55 -15.18 -1.13
N GLU A 200 -1.44 -15.92 -0.04
CA GLU A 200 -2.64 -16.41 0.66
C GLU A 200 -3.26 -15.36 1.59
N THR A 201 -4.57 -15.17 1.51
CA THR A 201 -5.34 -14.44 2.52
C THR A 201 -6.54 -15.27 2.95
N LEU A 202 -6.44 -15.86 4.15
CA LEU A 202 -7.56 -16.54 4.79
C LEU A 202 -8.27 -15.55 5.70
N GLN A 203 -9.47 -15.16 5.28
CA GLN A 203 -10.40 -14.40 6.11
C GLN A 203 -11.47 -15.36 6.68
N PRO A 204 -11.91 -15.12 7.92
CA PRO A 204 -13.01 -15.89 8.50
C PRO A 204 -14.33 -15.60 7.77
N ALA A 205 -15.33 -16.45 8.02
CA ALA A 205 -16.69 -16.23 7.54
C ALA A 205 -17.27 -14.89 8.06
N PRO A 206 -18.13 -14.20 7.29
CA PRO A 206 -18.96 -13.14 7.84
C PRO A 206 -19.97 -13.69 8.84
N TRP A 207 -20.74 -12.80 9.48
CA TRP A 207 -21.85 -13.23 10.33
C TRP A 207 -22.98 -13.81 9.47
N LEU A 208 -23.20 -15.12 9.60
CA LEU A 208 -24.24 -15.85 8.88
C LEU A 208 -25.37 -16.27 9.84
N PRO A 209 -26.64 -16.16 9.44
CA PRO A 209 -27.77 -16.51 10.29
C PRO A 209 -27.89 -18.04 10.50
N GLY A 210 -28.53 -18.44 11.62
CA GLY A 210 -28.86 -19.83 11.89
C GLY A 210 -27.63 -20.75 11.99
N ASP A 211 -27.62 -21.83 11.22
CA ASP A 211 -26.51 -22.79 11.11
C ASP A 211 -25.48 -22.41 10.03
N GLY A 212 -25.62 -21.23 9.41
CA GLY A 212 -24.78 -20.81 8.28
C GLY A 212 -23.29 -20.79 8.60
N LEU A 213 -22.89 -20.40 9.81
CA LEU A 213 -21.48 -20.39 10.22
C LEU A 213 -20.89 -21.81 10.28
N GLU A 214 -21.62 -22.76 10.86
CA GLU A 214 -21.20 -24.16 10.94
C GLU A 214 -21.07 -24.77 9.54
N ARG A 215 -22.07 -24.53 8.68
CA ARG A 215 -22.06 -24.98 7.28
C ARG A 215 -20.91 -24.39 6.48
N TRP A 216 -20.60 -23.11 6.65
CA TRP A 216 -19.50 -22.45 5.96
C TRP A 216 -18.15 -23.07 6.34
N TYR A 217 -17.91 -23.33 7.63
CA TYR A 217 -16.66 -23.96 8.07
C TYR A 217 -16.56 -25.44 7.67
N ALA A 218 -17.67 -26.18 7.64
CA ALA A 218 -17.68 -27.54 7.09
C ALA A 218 -17.27 -27.55 5.60
N LEU A 219 -17.79 -26.61 4.81
CA LEU A 219 -17.41 -26.44 3.40
C LEU A 219 -15.94 -26.02 3.25
N LEU A 220 -15.42 -25.15 4.13
CA LEU A 220 -14.00 -24.79 4.15
C LEU A 220 -13.11 -26.03 4.33
N GLU A 221 -13.41 -26.86 5.33
CA GLU A 221 -12.67 -28.10 5.58
C GLU A 221 -12.75 -29.06 4.38
N ASP A 222 -13.93 -29.20 3.77
CA ASP A 222 -14.12 -30.04 2.58
C ASP A 222 -13.33 -29.53 1.37
N ALA A 223 -13.35 -28.22 1.11
CA ALA A 223 -12.59 -27.58 0.05
C ALA A 223 -11.09 -27.79 0.25
N GLN A 224 -10.58 -27.54 1.46
CA GLN A 224 -9.18 -27.73 1.80
C GLN A 224 -8.75 -29.18 1.65
N ARG A 225 -9.50 -30.15 2.20
CA ARG A 225 -9.20 -31.57 2.03
C ARG A 225 -9.18 -31.99 0.56
N SER A 226 -10.14 -31.49 -0.22
CA SER A 226 -10.22 -31.78 -1.66
C SER A 226 -9.02 -31.23 -2.42
N LEU A 227 -8.59 -29.99 -2.13
CA LEU A 227 -7.39 -29.39 -2.75
C LEU A 227 -6.13 -30.19 -2.43
N HIS A 228 -5.92 -30.54 -1.16
CA HIS A 228 -4.76 -31.34 -0.74
C HIS A 228 -4.75 -32.73 -1.40
N GLY A 229 -5.93 -33.31 -1.63
CA GLY A 229 -6.08 -34.59 -2.32
C GLY A 229 -6.02 -34.51 -3.85
N GLY A 230 -5.85 -33.32 -4.45
CA GLY A 230 -5.90 -33.14 -5.91
C GLY A 230 -7.30 -33.30 -6.52
N HIS A 231 -8.35 -33.34 -5.71
CA HIS A 231 -9.75 -33.45 -6.14
C HIS A 231 -10.29 -32.06 -6.51
N TYR A 232 -9.70 -31.44 -7.53
CA TYR A 232 -9.96 -30.04 -7.84
C TYR A 232 -11.42 -29.73 -8.17
N ALA A 233 -12.15 -30.63 -8.83
CA ALA A 233 -13.57 -30.42 -9.13
C ALA A 233 -14.43 -30.36 -7.85
N ALA A 234 -14.13 -31.20 -6.86
CA ALA A 234 -14.80 -31.19 -5.56
C ALA A 234 -14.47 -29.93 -4.77
N ALA A 235 -13.21 -29.50 -4.80
CA ALA A 235 -12.78 -28.23 -4.20
C ALA A 235 -13.51 -27.03 -4.80
N SER A 236 -13.63 -26.96 -6.13
CA SER A 236 -14.41 -25.90 -6.79
C SER A 236 -15.88 -25.92 -6.35
N GLY A 237 -16.49 -27.11 -6.24
CA GLY A 237 -17.88 -27.24 -5.80
C GLY A 237 -18.09 -26.73 -4.38
N ALA A 238 -17.21 -27.08 -3.44
CA ALA A 238 -17.27 -26.60 -2.07
C ALA A 238 -17.05 -25.07 -1.99
N ALA A 239 -16.06 -24.53 -2.72
CA ALA A 239 -15.79 -23.10 -2.76
C ALA A 239 -16.98 -22.29 -3.33
N LEU A 240 -17.62 -22.77 -4.40
CA LEU A 240 -18.83 -22.13 -4.95
C LEU A 240 -19.99 -22.16 -3.96
N ALA A 241 -20.17 -23.27 -3.23
CA ALA A 241 -21.20 -23.36 -2.19
C ALA A 241 -20.93 -22.41 -1.01
N MET A 242 -19.66 -22.10 -0.72
CA MET A 242 -19.31 -21.07 0.28
C MET A 242 -19.68 -19.67 -0.21
N LEU A 243 -19.38 -19.35 -1.48
CA LEU A 243 -19.75 -18.08 -2.11
C LEU A 243 -21.27 -17.88 -2.12
N ASP A 244 -22.04 -18.92 -2.46
CA ASP A 244 -23.50 -18.87 -2.43
C ASP A 244 -24.05 -18.66 -1.00
N LEU A 245 -23.30 -19.08 0.03
CA LEU A 245 -23.71 -18.99 1.43
C LEU A 245 -23.36 -17.64 2.06
N ASP A 246 -22.27 -17.01 1.62
CA ASP A 246 -21.77 -15.73 2.14
C ASP A 246 -21.98 -14.54 1.19
N ASP A 247 -22.76 -14.74 0.13
CA ASP A 247 -23.04 -13.77 -0.94
C ASP A 247 -21.75 -13.23 -1.61
N GLY A 248 -20.68 -14.03 -1.59
CA GLY A 248 -19.39 -13.67 -2.18
C GLY A 248 -18.63 -12.58 -1.41
N VAL A 249 -18.96 -12.36 -0.15
CA VAL A 249 -18.35 -11.33 0.71
C VAL A 249 -16.97 -11.75 1.21
N SER A 250 -16.75 -13.05 1.47
CA SER A 250 -15.46 -13.52 1.99
C SER A 250 -14.44 -13.69 0.85
N PRO A 251 -13.17 -13.26 1.03
CA PRO A 251 -12.09 -13.58 0.11
C PRO A 251 -11.71 -15.07 0.06
N THR A 252 -11.91 -15.80 1.17
CA THR A 252 -11.43 -17.18 1.33
C THR A 252 -11.95 -18.16 0.26
N PRO A 253 -13.26 -18.19 -0.07
CA PRO A 253 -13.76 -19.07 -1.11
C PRO A 253 -13.16 -18.79 -2.49
N TYR A 254 -12.90 -17.52 -2.84
CA TYR A 254 -12.27 -17.15 -4.11
C TYR A 254 -10.85 -17.70 -4.23
N ARG A 255 -10.06 -17.68 -3.15
CA ARG A 255 -8.73 -18.31 -3.11
C ARG A 255 -8.81 -19.81 -3.37
N LEU A 256 -9.72 -20.50 -2.68
CA LEU A 256 -9.93 -21.94 -2.88
C LEU A 256 -10.35 -22.25 -4.33
N LEU A 257 -11.23 -21.42 -4.89
CA LEU A 257 -11.68 -21.54 -6.26
C LEU A 257 -10.53 -21.30 -7.25
N ALA A 258 -9.69 -20.30 -7.03
CA ALA A 258 -8.53 -20.00 -7.86
C ALA A 258 -7.55 -21.19 -7.91
N GLN A 259 -7.20 -21.74 -6.74
CA GLN A 259 -6.34 -22.91 -6.63
C GLN A 259 -6.95 -24.14 -7.31
N ALA A 260 -8.26 -24.37 -7.12
CA ALA A 260 -8.96 -25.49 -7.75
C ALA A 260 -8.99 -25.36 -9.29
N ARG A 261 -9.24 -24.17 -9.83
CA ARG A 261 -9.24 -23.92 -11.28
C ARG A 261 -7.85 -24.05 -11.88
N ALA A 262 -6.82 -23.57 -11.19
CA ALA A 262 -5.43 -23.75 -11.61
C ALA A 262 -5.07 -25.24 -11.67
N GLY A 263 -5.46 -26.03 -10.66
CA GLY A 263 -5.26 -27.48 -10.65
C GLY A 263 -6.00 -28.22 -11.78
N GLN A 264 -7.11 -27.67 -12.28
CA GLN A 264 -7.81 -28.18 -13.46
C GLN A 264 -7.17 -27.76 -14.79
N GLY A 265 -6.17 -26.88 -14.76
CA GLY A 265 -5.58 -26.25 -15.95
C GLY A 265 -6.41 -25.11 -16.55
N ASP A 266 -7.46 -24.67 -15.86
CA ASP A 266 -8.30 -23.54 -16.26
C ASP A 266 -7.72 -22.22 -15.72
N TRP A 267 -6.62 -21.80 -16.34
CA TRP A 267 -5.89 -20.59 -15.95
C TRP A 267 -6.71 -19.29 -16.07
N PRO A 268 -7.56 -19.09 -17.10
CA PRO A 268 -8.43 -17.92 -17.15
C PRO A 268 -9.39 -17.83 -15.96
N ALA A 269 -10.05 -18.93 -15.59
CA ALA A 269 -10.96 -18.94 -14.44
C ALA A 269 -10.21 -18.80 -13.11
N ALA A 270 -9.01 -19.40 -13.01
CA ALA A 270 -8.16 -19.27 -11.83
C ALA A 270 -7.77 -17.81 -11.59
N ARG A 271 -7.36 -17.11 -12.65
CA ARG A 271 -7.03 -15.69 -12.59
C ARG A 271 -8.24 -14.84 -12.18
N ALA A 272 -9.40 -15.06 -12.80
CA ALA A 272 -10.61 -14.31 -12.46
C ALA A 272 -11.01 -14.49 -10.98
N ALA A 273 -10.88 -15.71 -10.45
CA ALA A 273 -11.14 -15.97 -9.03
C ALA A 273 -10.10 -15.29 -8.12
N ALA A 274 -8.81 -15.30 -8.48
CA ALA A 274 -7.79 -14.60 -7.71
C ALA A 274 -7.99 -13.06 -7.73
N GLU A 275 -8.42 -12.49 -8.84
CA GLU A 275 -8.79 -11.06 -8.92
C GLU A 275 -10.01 -10.77 -8.03
N ALA A 276 -11.02 -11.65 -8.02
CA ALA A 276 -12.19 -11.52 -7.15
C ALA A 276 -11.86 -11.64 -5.65
N GLU A 277 -10.90 -12.49 -5.26
CA GLU A 277 -10.37 -12.53 -3.90
C GLU A 277 -9.85 -11.15 -3.46
N VAL A 278 -9.07 -10.48 -4.32
CA VAL A 278 -8.53 -9.15 -4.00
C VAL A 278 -9.65 -8.12 -3.85
N VAL A 279 -10.63 -8.14 -4.77
CA VAL A 279 -11.77 -7.21 -4.75
C VAL A 279 -12.66 -7.41 -3.52
N SER A 280 -13.00 -8.65 -3.17
CA SER A 280 -13.80 -8.94 -1.97
C SER A 280 -13.10 -8.53 -0.67
N GLY A 281 -11.76 -8.40 -0.69
CA GLY A 281 -10.97 -7.87 0.42
C GLY A 281 -10.94 -6.33 0.53
N HIS A 282 -11.62 -5.58 -0.35
CA HIS A 282 -11.54 -4.11 -0.41
C HIS A 282 -12.08 -3.41 0.83
N TYR A 283 -13.00 -4.04 1.54
CA TYR A 283 -13.48 -3.57 2.83
C TYR A 283 -13.34 -4.68 3.87
N PRO A 284 -12.32 -4.65 4.75
CA PRO A 284 -12.21 -5.64 5.82
C PRO A 284 -13.39 -5.43 6.78
N THR A 285 -14.43 -6.25 6.63
CA THR A 285 -15.61 -6.28 7.51
C THR A 285 -15.28 -6.80 8.91
N MET A 286 -14.14 -7.46 9.04
CA MET A 286 -13.63 -8.04 10.26
C MET A 286 -12.56 -7.13 10.84
N CYS A 287 -12.58 -6.95 12.17
CA CYS A 287 -11.63 -6.16 12.97
C CYS A 287 -10.16 -6.68 12.93
N PHE A 288 -9.68 -7.22 11.82
CA PHE A 288 -8.29 -7.58 11.57
C PHE A 288 -7.74 -6.81 10.39
N LEU A 289 -6.55 -6.23 10.54
CA LEU A 289 -5.83 -5.44 9.56
C LEU A 289 -5.70 -6.22 8.24
N GLY A 290 -6.77 -6.28 7.44
CA GLY A 290 -6.70 -6.68 6.05
C GLY A 290 -5.86 -5.62 5.37
N ALA A 291 -4.81 -6.03 4.67
CA ALA A 291 -4.00 -5.13 3.85
C ALA A 291 -4.79 -4.86 2.56
N PRO A 292 -5.45 -3.71 2.42
CA PRO A 292 -6.33 -3.48 1.30
C PRO A 292 -5.45 -3.02 0.16
N GLN A 293 -5.48 -3.77 -0.93
CA GLN A 293 -4.61 -3.56 -2.06
C GLN A 293 -5.16 -2.43 -2.93
N ALA A 294 -4.27 -1.63 -3.51
CA ALA A 294 -4.64 -0.64 -4.50
C ALA A 294 -4.93 -1.34 -5.83
N SER A 295 -6.06 -2.03 -5.93
CA SER A 295 -6.62 -2.53 -7.18
C SER A 295 -7.96 -1.85 -7.44
#